data_AF-B6IFT9-F1
#
_entry.id   AF-B6IFT9-F1
#
_cell.length_a   1.000
_cell.length_b   1.000
_cell.length_c   1.000
_cell.angle_alpha   90.00
_cell.angle_beta   90.00
_cell.angle_gamma   90.00
#
_symmetry.space_group_name_H-M   'P 1'
#
loop_
_entity.id
_entity.type
_entity.pdbx_description
1 polymer ?
#
loop_
_entity_poly.entity_id
_entity_poly.type
_entity_poly.pdbx_seq_one_letter_code
_entity_poly.pdbx_strand_id
1 'polypeptide(L)'
;MSINKTSYSKKKSSNAELDPCPLVLSGEQERTVSRLKARFVREGKYQIKKEWVRLIYLINKRNEKKTIEELGRDVVVRKKVKELYARMKTCDDVKSASQSIDILLRGRNHPLGTLHLVPTKQLEFDFHWFSLKQASKYLHDLIFELKLDPRAVSGDMRIKLIVGGGDYPGSIRQTFRDRYPVLDRGSVLVLTI
;
A
#
# COMPACT_ATOMS: atom_id res chain seq x y z
N MET A 1 15.89 1.87 69.15
CA MET A 1 16.14 2.18 67.73
C MET A 1 16.40 0.87 67.02
N SER A 2 15.37 0.32 66.36
CA SER A 2 15.39 -1.02 65.78
C SER A 2 15.71 -0.94 64.28
N ILE A 3 16.73 -1.67 63.84
CA ILE A 3 17.14 -1.75 62.43
C ILE A 3 16.45 -2.99 61.83
N ASN A 4 15.36 -2.76 61.10
CA ASN A 4 14.73 -3.81 60.28
C ASN A 4 15.53 -3.97 58.97
N LYS A 5 16.13 -5.15 58.77
CA LYS A 5 16.67 -5.58 57.48
C LYS A 5 15.53 -6.18 56.65
N THR A 6 15.08 -5.45 55.64
CA THR A 6 14.09 -5.94 54.67
C THR A 6 14.78 -6.69 53.54
N SER A 7 14.38 -7.95 53.37
CA SER A 7 14.83 -8.89 52.36
C SER A 7 14.48 -8.41 50.94
N TYR A 8 15.48 -8.36 50.05
CA TYR A 8 15.28 -8.10 48.63
C TYR A 8 14.62 -9.30 47.95
N SER A 9 13.34 -9.15 47.57
CA SER A 9 12.62 -10.09 46.73
C SER A 9 13.04 -9.90 45.26
N LYS A 10 13.64 -10.94 44.67
CA LYS A 10 13.95 -11.03 43.23
C LYS A 10 12.65 -10.92 42.44
N LYS A 11 12.39 -9.76 41.82
CA LYS A 11 11.37 -9.65 40.77
C LYS A 11 11.78 -10.53 39.59
N LYS A 12 11.01 -11.61 39.39
CA LYS A 12 10.99 -12.40 38.15
C LYS A 12 10.83 -11.42 36.98
N SER A 13 11.86 -11.38 36.14
CA SER A 13 11.79 -10.79 34.81
C SER A 13 10.72 -11.58 34.04
N SER A 14 9.56 -10.95 33.86
CA SER A 14 8.55 -11.43 32.92
C SER A 14 9.15 -11.27 31.53
N ASN A 15 9.50 -12.39 30.91
CA ASN A 15 9.63 -12.47 29.47
C ASN A 15 8.31 -11.95 28.89
N ALA A 16 8.31 -10.70 28.43
CA ALA A 16 7.29 -10.21 27.53
C ALA A 16 7.45 -11.04 26.26
N GLU A 17 6.62 -12.08 26.14
CA GLU A 17 6.34 -12.70 24.86
C GLU A 17 6.02 -11.56 23.88
N LEU A 18 6.91 -11.37 22.91
CA LEU A 18 6.65 -10.52 21.77
C LEU A 18 5.37 -11.04 21.13
N ASP A 19 4.29 -10.26 21.27
CA ASP A 19 3.01 -10.51 20.63
C ASP A 19 3.26 -10.95 19.17
N PRO A 20 2.71 -12.10 18.74
CA PRO A 20 2.88 -12.54 17.37
C PRO A 20 2.32 -11.45 16.44
N CYS A 21 3.16 -11.07 15.47
CA CYS A 21 2.90 -10.06 14.46
C CYS A 21 1.38 -9.93 14.13
N PRO A 22 0.72 -8.78 14.34
CA PRO A 22 -0.75 -8.64 14.34
C PRO A 22 -1.44 -8.88 12.96
N LEU A 23 -0.70 -9.42 11.99
CA LEU A 23 -1.03 -9.47 10.56
C LEU A 23 -1.30 -10.89 10.06
N VAL A 24 -1.24 -11.90 10.93
CA VAL A 24 -1.68 -13.25 10.59
C VAL A 24 -3.19 -13.34 10.82
N LEU A 25 -3.94 -13.49 9.72
CA LEU A 25 -5.37 -13.75 9.79
C LEU A 25 -5.61 -15.20 10.21
N SER A 26 -6.59 -15.42 11.08
CA SER A 26 -7.10 -16.76 11.38
C SER A 26 -7.70 -17.40 10.13
N GLY A 27 -7.89 -18.74 10.14
CA GLY A 27 -8.52 -19.44 9.02
C GLY A 27 -9.92 -18.92 8.68
N GLU A 28 -10.68 -18.48 9.68
CA GLU A 28 -11.99 -17.84 9.49
C GLU A 28 -11.86 -16.45 8.84
N GLN A 29 -10.90 -15.64 9.29
CA GLN A 29 -10.64 -14.32 8.72
C GLN A 29 -10.17 -14.41 7.26
N GLU A 30 -9.39 -15.43 6.92
CA GLU A 30 -9.03 -15.73 5.52
C GLU A 30 -10.23 -16.10 4.64
N ARG A 31 -11.20 -16.83 5.20
CA ARG A 31 -12.46 -17.12 4.51
C ARG A 31 -13.26 -15.83 4.29
N THR A 32 -13.31 -14.95 5.27
CA THR A 32 -13.95 -13.62 5.14
C THR A 32 -13.29 -12.79 4.04
N VAL A 33 -11.96 -12.69 4.01
CA VAL A 33 -11.23 -12.00 2.92
C VAL A 33 -11.56 -12.61 1.55
N SER A 34 -11.66 -13.93 1.46
CA SER A 34 -11.97 -14.62 0.20
C SER A 34 -13.41 -14.34 -0.26
N ARG A 35 -14.39 -14.33 0.67
CA ARG A 35 -15.79 -13.96 0.40
C ARG A 35 -15.91 -12.50 -0.01
N LEU A 36 -15.21 -11.59 0.67
CA LEU A 36 -15.18 -10.17 0.32
C LEU A 36 -14.58 -9.98 -1.07
N LYS A 37 -13.45 -10.62 -1.39
CA LYS A 37 -12.89 -10.59 -2.74
C LYS A 37 -13.95 -11.02 -3.76
N ALA A 38 -14.57 -12.19 -3.58
CA ALA A 38 -15.59 -12.72 -4.49
C ALA A 38 -16.73 -11.73 -4.74
N ARG A 39 -17.22 -11.06 -3.69
CA ARG A 39 -18.28 -10.04 -3.78
C ARG A 39 -17.90 -8.84 -4.64
N PHE A 40 -16.62 -8.48 -4.69
CA PHE A 40 -16.12 -7.31 -5.43
C PHE A 40 -15.31 -7.70 -6.69
N VAL A 41 -15.29 -8.98 -7.08
CA VAL A 41 -14.70 -9.38 -8.36
C VAL A 41 -15.47 -8.72 -9.49
N ARG A 42 -14.72 -8.14 -10.43
CA ARG A 42 -15.21 -7.72 -11.75
C ARG A 42 -14.39 -8.43 -12.81
N GLU A 43 -14.96 -8.75 -13.96
CA GLU A 43 -14.20 -9.33 -15.07
C GLU A 43 -13.13 -8.34 -15.59
N GLY A 44 -11.95 -8.87 -15.98
CA GLY A 44 -10.88 -8.11 -16.66
C GLY A 44 -9.65 -7.72 -15.84
N LYS A 45 -8.70 -7.02 -16.48
CA LYS A 45 -7.32 -6.72 -15.99
C LYS A 45 -7.23 -5.81 -14.74
N TYR A 46 -8.34 -5.29 -14.23
CA TYR A 46 -8.37 -4.28 -13.15
C TYR A 46 -9.05 -4.79 -11.88
N GLN A 47 -9.04 -6.10 -11.67
CA GLN A 47 -9.61 -6.76 -10.50
C GLN A 47 -8.99 -6.26 -9.19
N ILE A 48 -9.81 -6.31 -8.13
CA ILE A 48 -9.33 -6.13 -6.77
C ILE A 48 -8.53 -7.37 -6.38
N LYS A 49 -7.26 -7.16 -6.02
CA LYS A 49 -6.35 -8.22 -5.56
C LYS A 49 -6.75 -8.70 -4.16
N LYS A 50 -6.49 -9.97 -3.84
CA LYS A 50 -6.84 -10.54 -2.52
C LYS A 50 -6.09 -9.81 -1.40
N GLU A 51 -4.84 -9.46 -1.68
CA GLU A 51 -3.92 -8.78 -0.79
C GLU A 51 -4.44 -7.38 -0.42
N TRP A 52 -5.05 -6.68 -1.38
CA TRP A 52 -5.72 -5.40 -1.13
C TRP A 52 -6.93 -5.55 -0.21
N VAL A 53 -7.79 -6.56 -0.45
CA VAL A 53 -8.92 -6.85 0.43
C VAL A 53 -8.45 -7.17 1.85
N ARG A 54 -7.39 -7.98 1.96
CA ARG A 54 -6.79 -8.37 3.23
C ARG A 54 -6.30 -7.14 4.01
N LEU A 55 -5.60 -6.24 3.34
CA LEU A 55 -5.14 -4.99 3.93
C LEU A 55 -6.30 -4.14 4.42
N ILE A 56 -7.29 -3.86 3.57
CA ILE A 56 -8.44 -3.01 3.95
C ILE A 56 -9.20 -3.63 5.12
N TYR A 57 -9.29 -4.96 5.18
CA TYR A 57 -9.86 -5.67 6.32
C TYR A 57 -9.04 -5.45 7.61
N LEU A 58 -7.71 -5.53 7.53
CA LEU A 58 -6.80 -5.29 8.66
C LEU A 58 -6.84 -3.84 9.15
N ILE A 59 -6.77 -2.86 8.24
CA ILE A 59 -6.85 -1.41 8.56
C ILE A 59 -8.17 -1.09 9.26
N ASN A 60 -9.26 -1.70 8.81
CA ASN A 60 -10.58 -1.57 9.44
C ASN A 60 -10.75 -2.40 10.72
N LYS A 61 -9.65 -2.86 11.33
CA LYS A 61 -9.66 -3.67 12.56
C LYS A 61 -10.55 -4.90 12.44
N ARG A 62 -10.53 -5.54 11.26
CA ARG A 62 -11.32 -6.73 10.93
C ARG A 62 -12.83 -6.50 10.95
N ASN A 63 -13.27 -5.24 10.82
CA ASN A 63 -14.68 -4.88 10.73
C ASN A 63 -15.18 -5.09 9.29
N GLU A 64 -15.99 -6.13 9.08
CA GLU A 64 -16.49 -6.50 7.74
C GLU A 64 -17.35 -5.39 7.11
N LYS A 65 -18.22 -4.72 7.89
CA LYS A 65 -19.08 -3.63 7.38
C LYS A 65 -18.26 -2.47 6.83
N LYS A 66 -17.28 -1.96 7.60
CA LYS A 66 -16.39 -0.88 7.16
C LYS A 66 -15.56 -1.30 5.94
N THR A 67 -15.11 -2.54 5.92
CA THR A 67 -14.35 -3.11 4.80
C THR A 67 -15.19 -3.16 3.52
N ILE A 68 -16.47 -3.55 3.61
CA ILE A 68 -17.41 -3.54 2.48
C ILE A 68 -17.62 -2.11 1.96
N GLU A 69 -17.83 -1.14 2.86
CA GLU A 69 -18.01 0.27 2.47
C GLU A 69 -16.78 0.81 1.73
N GLU A 70 -15.58 0.50 2.22
CA GLU A 70 -14.33 0.96 1.62
C GLU A 70 -14.02 0.28 0.28
N LEU A 71 -14.25 -1.03 0.17
CA LEU A 71 -14.15 -1.74 -1.10
C LEU A 71 -15.18 -1.23 -2.12
N GLY A 72 -16.39 -0.90 -1.67
CA GLY A 72 -17.40 -0.24 -2.50
C GLY A 72 -16.92 1.11 -3.04
N ARG A 73 -16.29 1.93 -2.19
CA ARG A 73 -15.65 3.19 -2.62
C ARG A 73 -14.53 2.94 -3.63
N ASP A 74 -13.63 1.98 -3.39
CA ASP A 74 -12.55 1.65 -4.35
C ASP A 74 -13.09 1.26 -5.72
N VAL A 75 -14.19 0.49 -5.78
CA VAL A 75 -14.85 0.13 -7.04
C VAL A 75 -15.36 1.36 -7.80
N VAL A 76 -15.99 2.32 -7.10
CA VAL A 76 -16.46 3.58 -7.70
C VAL A 76 -15.28 4.41 -8.20
N VAL A 77 -14.22 4.52 -7.41
CA VAL A 77 -13.00 5.26 -7.79
C VAL A 77 -12.37 4.65 -9.05
N ARG A 78 -12.22 3.32 -9.13
CA ARG A 78 -11.68 2.65 -10.32
C ARG A 78 -12.51 2.93 -11.58
N LYS A 79 -13.84 2.95 -11.45
CA LYS A 79 -14.74 3.31 -12.56
C LYS A 79 -14.51 4.77 -12.97
N LYS A 80 -14.44 5.67 -12.00
CA LYS A 80 -14.25 7.11 -12.25
C LYS A 80 -12.91 7.41 -12.93
N VAL A 81 -11.82 6.77 -12.49
CA VAL A 81 -10.51 6.93 -13.12
C VAL A 81 -10.53 6.47 -14.58
N LYS A 82 -11.18 5.34 -14.89
CA LYS A 82 -11.34 4.88 -16.29
C LYS A 82 -12.13 5.88 -17.14
N GLU A 83 -13.23 6.42 -16.61
CA GLU A 83 -14.03 7.43 -17.30
C GLU A 83 -13.23 8.71 -17.56
N LEU A 84 -12.50 9.20 -16.56
CA LEU A 84 -11.66 10.39 -16.69
C LEU A 84 -10.56 10.16 -17.73
N TYR A 85 -9.91 9.00 -17.69
CA TYR A 85 -8.86 8.65 -18.67
C TYR A 85 -9.42 8.53 -20.09
N ALA A 86 -10.62 7.98 -20.27
CA ALA A 86 -11.30 7.95 -21.56
C ALA A 86 -11.62 9.37 -22.06
N ARG A 87 -12.13 10.25 -21.19
CA ARG A 87 -12.42 11.66 -21.52
C ARG A 87 -11.16 12.46 -21.89
N MET A 88 -10.02 12.19 -21.27
CA MET A 88 -8.75 12.83 -21.63
C MET A 88 -8.34 12.56 -23.09
N LYS A 89 -8.84 11.49 -23.72
CA LYS A 89 -8.57 11.21 -25.13
C LYS A 89 -9.42 12.02 -26.10
N THR A 90 -10.51 12.63 -25.62
CA THR A 90 -11.56 13.22 -26.48
C THR A 90 -11.91 14.66 -26.12
N CYS A 91 -11.37 15.22 -25.04
CA CYS A 91 -11.72 16.56 -24.55
C CYS A 91 -10.47 17.39 -24.24
N ASP A 92 -10.60 18.71 -24.37
CA ASP A 92 -9.50 19.68 -24.16
C ASP A 92 -9.14 19.87 -22.67
N ASP A 93 -10.03 19.53 -21.73
CA ASP A 93 -9.76 19.65 -20.28
C ASP A 93 -8.95 18.46 -19.72
N VAL A 94 -7.82 18.20 -20.35
CA VAL A 94 -6.86 17.13 -19.97
C VAL A 94 -6.28 17.40 -18.59
N LYS A 95 -6.05 18.67 -18.24
CA LYS A 95 -5.39 19.07 -17.00
C LYS A 95 -6.25 18.79 -15.77
N SER A 96 -7.52 19.18 -15.78
CA SER A 96 -8.45 18.92 -14.66
C SER A 96 -8.68 17.42 -14.47
N ALA A 97 -8.86 16.69 -15.57
CA ALA A 97 -9.01 15.24 -15.53
C ALA A 97 -7.77 14.54 -14.97
N SER A 98 -6.56 14.92 -15.41
CA SER A 98 -5.30 14.40 -14.88
C SER A 98 -5.16 14.67 -13.37
N GLN A 99 -5.47 15.88 -12.91
CA GLN A 99 -5.41 16.23 -11.49
C GLN A 99 -6.39 15.40 -10.66
N SER A 100 -7.61 15.20 -11.18
CA SER A 100 -8.62 14.37 -10.53
C SER A 100 -8.17 12.91 -10.42
N ILE A 101 -7.54 12.38 -11.46
CA ILE A 101 -6.96 11.02 -11.44
C ILE A 101 -5.86 10.93 -10.39
N ASP A 102 -4.94 11.89 -10.33
CA ASP A 102 -3.83 11.89 -9.37
C ASP A 102 -4.35 11.84 -7.91
N ILE A 103 -5.38 12.62 -7.58
CA ILE A 103 -6.01 12.64 -6.25
C ILE A 103 -6.63 11.28 -5.92
N LEU A 104 -7.41 10.74 -6.87
CA LEU A 104 -8.12 9.47 -6.70
C LEU A 104 -7.15 8.29 -6.53
N LEU A 105 -6.07 8.25 -7.31
CA LEU A 105 -5.07 7.19 -7.22
C LEU A 105 -4.23 7.28 -5.95
N ARG A 106 -3.89 8.49 -5.48
CA ARG A 106 -3.19 8.66 -4.20
C ARG A 106 -3.99 8.06 -3.04
N GLY A 107 -5.30 8.24 -3.04
CA GLY A 107 -6.20 7.63 -2.04
C GLY A 107 -6.33 6.11 -2.13
N ARG A 108 -5.90 5.49 -3.23
CA ARG A 108 -5.93 4.02 -3.42
C ARG A 108 -4.63 3.33 -3.00
N ASN A 109 -3.55 4.08 -2.79
CA ASN A 109 -2.31 3.53 -2.27
C ASN A 109 -2.31 3.46 -0.75
N HIS A 110 -1.36 2.73 -0.18
CA HIS A 110 -1.18 2.72 1.27
C HIS A 110 -0.98 4.15 1.80
N PRO A 111 -1.76 4.58 2.81
CA PRO A 111 -1.58 5.88 3.41
C PRO A 111 -0.17 6.01 3.98
N LEU A 112 0.50 7.09 3.59
CA LEU A 112 1.75 7.51 4.23
C LEU A 112 1.48 7.73 5.74
N GLY A 113 2.42 7.32 6.58
CA GLY A 113 2.34 7.26 8.04
C GLY A 113 1.87 5.90 8.58
N THR A 114 1.37 5.00 7.72
CA THR A 114 0.84 3.68 8.14
C THR A 114 1.61 2.49 7.58
N LEU A 115 2.72 2.72 6.87
CA LEU A 115 3.47 1.67 6.17
C LEU A 115 4.05 0.62 7.12
N HIS A 116 4.38 1.01 8.36
CA HIS A 116 4.86 0.11 9.42
C HIS A 116 3.85 -1.01 9.77
N LEU A 117 2.55 -0.78 9.51
CA LEU A 117 1.49 -1.77 9.73
C LEU A 117 1.39 -2.81 8.62
N VAL A 118 2.05 -2.60 7.48
CA VAL A 118 1.95 -3.46 6.30
C VAL A 118 3.19 -4.32 6.21
N PRO A 119 3.10 -5.66 6.07
CA PRO A 119 4.30 -6.49 5.88
C PRO A 119 5.08 -6.02 4.65
N THR A 120 6.40 -5.94 4.73
CA THR A 120 7.25 -5.43 3.64
C THR A 120 7.00 -6.15 2.32
N LYS A 121 6.80 -7.47 2.35
CA LYS A 121 6.46 -8.29 1.17
C LYS A 121 5.13 -7.93 0.49
N GLN A 122 4.28 -7.16 1.16
CA GLN A 122 2.97 -6.70 0.69
C GLN A 122 2.96 -5.21 0.35
N LEU A 123 4.08 -4.50 0.46
CA LEU A 123 4.21 -3.10 0.03
C LEU A 123 4.20 -3.02 -1.49
N GLU A 124 3.02 -2.72 -2.04
CA GLU A 124 2.79 -2.54 -3.47
C GLU A 124 2.07 -1.21 -3.69
N PHE A 125 2.59 -0.40 -4.62
CA PHE A 125 2.09 0.94 -4.91
C PHE A 125 1.75 1.07 -6.39
N ASP A 126 0.52 1.47 -6.68
CA ASP A 126 -0.02 1.69 -8.02
C ASP A 126 0.25 3.13 -8.47
N PHE A 127 1.20 3.29 -9.38
CA PHE A 127 1.53 4.54 -10.06
C PHE A 127 0.92 4.61 -11.47
N HIS A 128 0.19 3.58 -11.90
CA HIS A 128 -0.41 3.56 -13.22
C HIS A 128 -1.46 4.66 -13.35
N TRP A 129 -1.39 5.41 -14.45
CA TRP A 129 -2.22 6.61 -14.75
C TRP A 129 -1.96 7.86 -13.91
N PHE A 130 -0.96 7.87 -13.04
CA PHE A 130 -0.48 9.15 -12.48
C PHE A 130 0.10 10.04 -13.58
N SER A 131 0.03 11.35 -13.37
CA SER A 131 0.93 12.28 -14.05
C SER A 131 2.37 12.07 -13.55
N LEU A 132 3.36 12.25 -14.44
CA LEU A 132 4.77 12.07 -14.08
C LEU A 132 5.18 12.92 -12.87
N LYS A 133 4.68 14.15 -12.81
CA LYS A 133 4.93 15.09 -11.71
C LYS A 133 4.44 14.54 -10.38
N GLN A 134 3.20 14.06 -10.31
CA GLN A 134 2.63 13.53 -9.07
C GLN A 134 3.22 12.17 -8.71
N ALA A 135 3.48 11.30 -9.70
CA ALA A 135 4.20 10.06 -9.48
C ALA A 135 5.57 10.31 -8.83
N SER A 136 6.36 11.22 -9.38
CA SER A 136 7.69 11.55 -8.86
C SER A 136 7.62 12.12 -7.44
N LYS A 137 6.66 13.03 -7.18
CA LYS A 137 6.45 13.59 -5.84
C LYS A 137 6.06 12.49 -4.85
N TYR A 138 5.12 11.63 -5.20
CA TYR A 138 4.64 10.58 -4.31
C TYR A 138 5.72 9.52 -4.04
N LEU A 139 6.52 9.14 -5.05
CA LEU A 139 7.64 8.23 -4.85
C LEU A 139 8.70 8.83 -3.92
N HIS A 140 8.99 10.13 -4.06
CA HIS A 140 9.91 10.81 -3.15
C HIS A 140 9.40 10.78 -1.69
N ASP A 141 8.13 11.13 -1.46
CA ASP A 141 7.50 11.08 -0.14
C ASP A 141 7.55 9.65 0.45
N LEU A 142 7.26 8.64 -0.39
CA LEU A 142 7.29 7.22 -0.03
C LEU A 142 8.69 6.76 0.37
N ILE A 143 9.72 7.07 -0.43
CA ILE A 143 11.11 6.70 -0.13
C ILE A 143 11.55 7.33 1.20
N PHE A 144 11.20 8.60 1.42
CA PHE A 144 11.52 9.28 2.67
C PHE A 144 10.93 8.54 3.88
N GLU A 145 9.65 8.17 3.83
CA GLU A 145 9.02 7.42 4.92
C GLU A 145 9.63 6.03 5.12
N LEU A 146 9.89 5.29 4.03
CA LEU A 146 10.48 3.95 4.12
C LEU A 146 11.89 3.97 4.71
N LYS A 147 12.68 5.03 4.46
CA LYS A 147 13.99 5.21 5.09
C LYS A 147 13.91 5.48 6.59
N LEU A 148 12.79 6.01 7.08
CA LEU A 148 12.54 6.21 8.50
C LEU A 148 11.91 4.98 9.18
N ASP A 149 11.50 3.97 8.40
CA ASP A 149 10.94 2.74 8.93
C ASP A 149 12.04 1.92 9.63
N PRO A 150 11.87 1.53 10.91
CA PRO A 150 12.87 0.74 11.63
C PRO A 150 13.22 -0.59 10.95
N ARG A 151 12.32 -1.12 10.10
CA ARG A 151 12.54 -2.34 9.32
C ARG A 151 13.54 -2.17 8.18
N ALA A 152 13.87 -0.94 7.79
CA ALA A 152 14.91 -0.67 6.79
C ALA A 152 16.32 -0.97 7.33
N VAL A 153 16.51 -0.96 8.66
CA VAL A 153 17.82 -1.23 9.29
C VAL A 153 18.22 -2.72 9.20
N SER A 154 17.25 -3.62 9.04
CA SER A 154 17.48 -5.08 9.06
C SER A 154 17.75 -5.72 7.69
N GLY A 155 17.80 -4.93 6.61
CA GLY A 155 18.18 -5.36 5.26
C GLY A 155 17.39 -4.67 4.15
N ASP A 156 17.77 -4.97 2.90
CA ASP A 156 17.16 -4.46 1.67
C ASP A 156 15.62 -4.55 1.68
N MET A 157 14.93 -3.42 1.84
CA MET A 157 13.47 -3.40 1.77
C MET A 157 13.05 -3.33 0.30
N ARG A 158 12.37 -4.37 -0.18
CA ARG A 158 11.88 -4.45 -1.56
C ARG A 158 10.41 -4.08 -1.65
N ILE A 159 10.10 -3.01 -2.36
CA ILE A 159 8.73 -2.58 -2.65
C ILE A 159 8.40 -2.72 -4.14
N LYS A 160 7.14 -3.00 -4.45
CA LYS A 160 6.67 -3.12 -5.83
C LYS A 160 5.99 -1.83 -6.27
N LEU A 161 6.41 -1.28 -7.41
CA LEU A 161 5.81 -0.11 -8.04
C LEU A 161 5.13 -0.55 -9.35
N ILE A 162 3.80 -0.46 -9.44
CA ILE A 162 3.07 -0.72 -10.68
C ILE A 162 3.04 0.56 -11.50
N VAL A 163 3.80 0.63 -12.59
CA VAL A 163 4.00 1.88 -13.38
C VAL A 163 3.29 1.87 -14.73
N GLY A 164 2.62 0.77 -15.08
CA GLY A 164 2.02 0.56 -16.39
C GLY A 164 3.03 0.13 -17.46
N GLY A 165 2.55 -0.15 -18.66
CA GLY A 165 3.36 -0.72 -19.75
C GLY A 165 4.05 0.31 -20.67
N GLY A 166 3.86 1.62 -20.43
CA GLY A 166 4.48 2.65 -21.26
C GLY A 166 6.00 2.62 -21.13
N ASP A 167 6.70 2.48 -22.25
CA ASP A 167 8.18 2.43 -22.32
C ASP A 167 8.65 3.40 -23.40
N TYR A 168 8.53 4.69 -23.11
CA TYR A 168 8.91 5.80 -23.98
C TYR A 168 9.50 6.96 -23.15
N PRO A 169 10.28 7.87 -23.76
CA PRO A 169 10.87 9.01 -23.07
C PRO A 169 9.81 9.84 -22.33
N GLY A 170 10.06 10.12 -21.05
CA GLY A 170 9.11 10.84 -20.19
C GLY A 170 7.95 9.99 -19.62
N SER A 171 7.92 8.68 -19.88
CA SER A 171 7.03 7.77 -19.15
C SER A 171 7.48 7.61 -17.69
N ILE A 172 6.56 7.26 -16.79
CA ILE A 172 6.87 6.97 -15.38
C ILE A 172 7.88 5.83 -15.28
N ARG A 173 7.70 4.76 -16.06
CA ARG A 173 8.56 3.58 -16.04
C ARG A 173 10.01 3.95 -16.37
N GLN A 174 10.23 4.62 -17.50
CA GLN A 174 11.57 5.05 -17.91
C GLN A 174 12.18 6.02 -16.88
N THR A 175 11.40 7.02 -16.45
CA THR A 175 11.88 8.02 -15.48
C THR A 175 12.29 7.39 -14.15
N PHE A 176 11.54 6.41 -13.66
CA PHE A 176 11.86 5.74 -12.41
C PHE A 176 13.06 4.79 -12.56
N ARG A 177 13.16 4.09 -13.70
CA ARG A 177 14.30 3.25 -14.05
C ARG A 177 15.61 4.02 -14.08
N ASP A 178 15.59 5.23 -14.65
CA ASP A 178 16.78 6.05 -14.81
C ASP A 178 17.24 6.73 -13.50
N ARG A 179 16.35 6.88 -12.52
CA ARG A 179 16.61 7.67 -11.30
C ARG A 179 16.80 6.85 -10.03
N TYR A 180 16.36 5.60 -10.01
CA TYR A 180 16.31 4.80 -8.79
C TYR A 180 16.87 3.39 -9.01
N PRO A 181 17.42 2.75 -7.96
CA PRO A 181 17.91 1.38 -8.04
C PRO A 181 16.74 0.39 -8.10
N VAL A 182 16.17 0.22 -9.29
CA VAL A 182 15.01 -0.64 -9.53
C VAL A 182 15.35 -1.82 -10.42
N LEU A 183 14.76 -2.98 -10.11
CA LEU A 183 14.69 -4.11 -11.04
C LEU A 183 13.42 -3.99 -11.87
N ASP A 184 13.55 -3.95 -13.19
CA ASP A 184 12.43 -3.85 -14.11
C ASP A 184 11.85 -5.24 -14.45
N ARG A 185 10.54 -5.41 -14.27
CA ARG A 185 9.80 -6.63 -14.63
C ARG A 185 8.56 -6.28 -15.46
N GLY A 186 8.72 -5.45 -16.48
CA GLY A 186 7.63 -5.00 -17.34
C GLY A 186 6.84 -3.87 -16.67
N SER A 187 5.56 -4.08 -16.40
CA SER A 187 4.70 -3.07 -15.77
C SER A 187 4.95 -2.86 -14.27
N VAL A 188 5.92 -3.58 -13.70
CA VAL A 188 6.27 -3.53 -12.28
C VAL A 188 7.77 -3.27 -12.14
N LEU A 189 8.12 -2.27 -11.34
CA LEU A 189 9.48 -2.01 -10.88
C LEU A 189 9.60 -2.50 -9.43
N VAL A 190 10.73 -3.12 -9.09
CA VAL A 190 11.05 -3.49 -7.70
C VAL A 190 12.12 -2.52 -7.21
N LEU A 191 11.73 -1.60 -6.32
CA LEU A 191 12.64 -0.65 -5.70
C LEU A 191 13.24 -1.26 -4.44
N THR A 192 14.55 -1.12 -4.31
CA THR A 192 15.29 -1.48 -3.10
C THR A 192 15.61 -0.20 -2.32
N ILE A 193 15.18 -0.15 -1.06
CA ILE A 193 15.46 0.94 -0.12
C ILE A 193 16.57 0.52 0.83
#